data_AF-A0AA35AEX7-F1
#
_entry.id   AF-A0AA35AEX7-F1
#
_cell.length_a   1.000
_cell.length_b   1.000
_cell.length_c   1.000
_cell.angle_alpha   90.00
_cell.angle_beta   90.00
_cell.angle_gamma   90.00
#
_symmetry.space_group_name_H-M   'P 1'
#
loop_
_entity.id
_entity.type
_entity.pdbx_description
1 polymer ?
#
loop_
_entity_poly.entity_id
_entity_poly.type
_entity_poly.pdbx_seq_one_letter_code
_entity_poly.pdbx_strand_id
1 'polypeptide(L)'
;MRKTSVAKVWQNYELEKAKLHNIMTVAKLWHMFMDSPAFTELAPRTQKDYRQHQKALLMVFGKVLADNVKTEQVRIFMDKRGLESK
;
A
#
# COMPACT_ATOMS: atom_id res chain seq x y z
N MET A 1 19.28 32.00 22.05
CA MET A 1 19.33 30.79 21.20
C MET A 1 18.64 29.64 21.94
N ARG A 2 17.54 29.07 21.42
CA ARG A 2 16.90 27.91 22.05
C ARG A 2 17.76 26.67 21.81
N LYS A 3 18.41 26.16 22.85
CA LYS A 3 19.04 24.82 22.81
C LYS A 3 17.92 23.79 22.94
N THR A 4 17.43 23.27 21.81
CA THR A 4 16.51 22.12 21.81
C THR A 4 17.28 20.91 22.32
N SER A 5 16.83 20.28 23.41
CA SER A 5 17.49 19.09 23.97
C SER A 5 17.41 17.91 23.01
N VAL A 6 18.39 17.00 23.07
CA VAL A 6 18.39 15.76 22.26
C VAL A 6 17.09 14.97 22.45
N ALA A 7 16.57 14.92 23.68
CA ALA A 7 15.28 14.30 23.98
C ALA A 7 14.11 14.95 23.24
N LYS A 8 14.11 16.29 23.10
CA LYS A 8 13.06 17.02 22.38
C LYS A 8 13.15 16.80 20.86
N VAL A 9 14.36 16.70 20.31
CA VAL A 9 14.56 16.34 18.90
C VAL A 9 14.07 14.91 18.64
N TRP A 10 14.42 13.96 19.52
CA TRP A 10 13.98 12.56 19.41
C TRP A 10 12.46 12.43 19.51
N GLN A 11 11.84 13.12 20.46
CA GLN A 11 10.38 13.16 20.59
C GLN A 11 9.70 13.68 19.31
N ASN A 12 10.19 14.78 18.74
CA ASN A 12 9.64 15.33 17.52
C ASN A 12 9.85 14.39 16.32
N TYR A 13 10.98 13.69 16.25
CA TYR A 13 11.26 12.69 15.22
C TYR A 13 10.26 11.53 15.27
N GLU A 14 10.03 10.93 16.45
CA GLU A 14 9.07 9.84 16.60
C GLU A 14 7.63 10.28 16.29
N LEU A 15 7.26 11.52 16.64
CA LEU A 15 5.96 12.09 16.28
C LEU A 15 5.79 12.24 14.76
N GLU A 16 6.80 12.76 14.04
CA GLU A 16 6.69 12.89 12.58
C GLU A 16 6.74 11.54 11.86
N LYS A 17 7.55 10.61 12.36
CA LYS A 17 7.57 9.22 11.90
C LYS A 17 6.20 8.54 12.09
N ALA A 18 5.54 8.78 13.22
CA ALA A 18 4.19 8.26 13.49
C ALA A 18 3.13 8.85 12.55
N LYS A 19 3.22 10.13 12.19
CA LYS A 19 2.31 10.75 11.19
C LYS A 19 2.44 10.09 9.83
N LEU A 20 3.66 9.78 9.39
CA LEU A 20 3.88 9.02 8.15
C LEU A 20 3.39 7.58 8.27
N HIS A 21 3.50 6.97 9.46
CA HIS A 21 3.00 5.63 9.72
C HIS A 21 1.46 5.55 9.68
N ASN A 22 0.75 6.64 9.99
CA ASN A 22 -0.71 6.68 9.93
C ASN A 22 -1.27 6.83 8.51
N ILE A 23 -0.43 7.11 7.51
CA ILE A 23 -0.87 7.20 6.12
C ILE A 23 -1.11 5.78 5.59
N MET A 24 -2.38 5.40 5.48
CA MET A 24 -2.79 4.10 4.98
C MET A 24 -3.08 4.17 3.48
N THR A 25 -2.08 3.88 2.65
CA THR A 25 -2.25 3.76 1.20
C THR A 25 -2.61 2.35 0.78
N VAL A 26 -3.13 2.20 -0.45
CA VAL A 26 -3.37 0.88 -1.05
C VAL A 26 -2.08 0.06 -1.11
N ALA A 27 -0.93 0.69 -1.45
CA ALA A 27 0.34 -0.04 -1.43
C ALA A 27 0.67 -0.55 -0.02
N LYS A 28 0.46 0.26 1.02
CA LYS A 28 0.75 -0.16 2.39
C LYS A 28 -0.12 -1.34 2.81
N LEU A 29 -1.43 -1.27 2.56
CA LEU A 29 -2.36 -2.39 2.82
C LEU A 29 -1.99 -3.64 2.02
N TRP A 30 -1.62 -3.47 0.75
CA TRP A 30 -1.22 -4.59 -0.10
C TRP A 30 0.01 -5.31 0.46
N HIS A 31 1.06 -4.58 0.85
CA HIS A 31 2.25 -5.21 1.45
C HIS A 31 1.91 -5.90 2.78
N MET A 32 1.07 -5.27 3.62
CA MET A 32 0.60 -5.93 4.86
C MET A 32 -0.16 -7.23 4.58
N PHE A 33 -0.97 -7.28 3.52
CA PHE A 33 -1.62 -8.52 3.08
C PHE A 33 -0.59 -9.55 2.59
N MET A 34 0.39 -9.13 1.78
CA MET A 34 1.45 -10.03 1.26
C MET A 34 2.33 -10.62 2.36
N ASP A 35 2.48 -9.90 3.48
CA ASP A 35 3.22 -10.37 4.67
C ASP A 35 2.34 -11.17 5.65
N SER A 36 1.04 -11.27 5.38
CA SER A 36 0.08 -11.94 6.28
C SER A 36 0.05 -13.47 6.08
N PRO A 37 -0.33 -14.23 7.12
CA PRO A 37 -0.58 -15.68 7.01
C PRO A 37 -1.55 -16.04 5.88
N ALA A 38 -2.59 -15.21 5.71
CA ALA A 38 -3.60 -15.40 4.67
C ALA A 38 -3.03 -15.42 3.25
N PHE A 39 -1.93 -14.71 2.99
CA PHE A 39 -1.21 -14.79 1.73
C PHE A 39 -0.21 -15.95 1.70
N THR A 40 0.57 -16.13 2.76
CA THR A 40 1.65 -17.14 2.79
C THR A 40 1.12 -18.57 2.74
N GLU A 41 -0.11 -18.80 3.19
CA GLU A 41 -0.79 -20.10 3.14
C GLU A 41 -1.39 -20.42 1.76
N LEU A 42 -1.45 -19.45 0.83
CA LEU A 42 -1.93 -19.71 -0.53
C LEU A 42 -0.98 -20.66 -1.29
N ALA A 43 -1.55 -21.42 -2.23
CA ALA A 43 -0.77 -22.29 -3.10
C ALA A 43 0.34 -21.50 -3.83
N PRO A 44 1.53 -22.09 -4.06
CA PRO A 44 2.66 -21.37 -4.66
C PRO A 44 2.35 -20.73 -6.02
N ARG A 45 1.48 -21.36 -6.82
CA ARG A 45 0.99 -20.80 -8.09
C ARG A 45 0.18 -19.53 -7.87
N THR A 46 -0.78 -19.56 -6.95
CA THR A 46 -1.59 -18.40 -6.59
C THR A 46 -0.73 -17.26 -6.07
N GLN A 47 0.26 -17.53 -5.21
CA GLN A 47 1.19 -16.50 -4.75
C GLN A 47 1.96 -15.84 -5.90
N LYS A 48 2.37 -16.64 -6.90
CA LYS A 48 3.03 -16.13 -8.12
C LYS A 48 2.09 -15.24 -8.92
N ASP A 49 0.84 -15.64 -9.09
CA ASP A 49 -0.17 -14.88 -9.83
C ASP A 49 -0.42 -13.51 -9.16
N TYR A 50 -0.54 -13.47 -7.83
CA TYR A 50 -0.62 -12.22 -7.06
C TYR A 50 0.59 -11.31 -7.30
N ARG A 51 1.81 -11.87 -7.21
CA ARG A 51 3.05 -11.11 -7.45
C ARG A 51 3.18 -10.61 -8.88
N GLN A 52 2.62 -11.31 -9.86
CA GLN A 52 2.59 -10.86 -11.26
C GLN A 52 1.59 -9.71 -11.46
N HIS A 53 0.39 -9.84 -10.91
CA HIS A 53 -0.69 -8.87 -11.13
C HIS A 53 -0.61 -7.63 -10.25
N GLN A 54 0.13 -7.66 -9.13
CA GLN A 54 0.30 -6.50 -8.26
C GLN A 54 0.95 -5.31 -8.98
N LYS A 55 1.78 -5.52 -10.01
CA LYS A 55 2.50 -4.43 -10.68
C LYS A 55 1.54 -3.39 -11.27
N ALA A 56 0.50 -3.85 -11.97
CA ALA A 56 -0.53 -2.97 -12.54
C ALA A 56 -1.39 -2.32 -11.44
N LEU A 57 -1.76 -3.08 -10.41
CA LEU A 57 -2.53 -2.57 -9.27
C LEU A 57 -1.79 -1.43 -8.55
N LEU A 58 -0.53 -1.66 -8.18
CA LEU A 58 0.29 -0.70 -7.44
C LEU A 58 0.68 0.50 -8.29
N MET A 59 0.83 0.34 -9.61
CA MET A 59 1.07 1.46 -10.52
C MET A 59 -0.10 2.47 -10.50
N VAL A 60 -1.34 1.98 -10.48
CA VAL A 60 -2.54 2.83 -10.56
C VAL A 60 -2.97 3.32 -9.18
N PHE A 61 -3.03 2.43 -8.19
CA PHE A 61 -3.62 2.72 -6.89
C PHE A 61 -2.62 2.88 -5.76
N GLY A 62 -1.34 2.52 -5.95
CA GLY A 62 -0.39 2.35 -4.84
C GLY A 62 -0.20 3.60 -3.97
N LYS A 63 -0.29 4.79 -4.56
CA LYS A 63 -0.16 6.09 -3.85
C LYS A 63 -1.47 6.62 -3.29
N VAL A 64 -2.60 5.99 -3.62
CA VAL A 64 -3.93 6.42 -3.19
C VAL A 64 -4.16 6.00 -1.74
N LEU A 65 -4.73 6.89 -0.93
CA LEU A 65 -5.22 6.55 0.41
C LEU A 65 -6.31 5.48 0.29
N ALA A 66 -6.26 4.46 1.12
CA ALA A 66 -7.18 3.32 1.04
C ALA A 66 -8.65 3.75 1.05
N ASP A 67 -9.01 4.69 1.93
CA ASP A 67 -10.37 5.21 2.08
C ASP A 67 -10.86 6.03 0.88
N ASN A 68 -9.94 6.47 0.01
CA ASN A 68 -10.26 7.29 -1.15
C ASN A 68 -10.45 6.47 -2.45
N VAL A 69 -10.28 5.14 -2.40
CA VAL A 69 -10.49 4.29 -3.57
C VAL A 69 -11.99 4.21 -3.85
N LYS A 70 -12.40 4.69 -5.02
CA LYS A 70 -13.81 4.64 -5.44
C LYS A 70 -14.10 3.43 -6.31
N THR A 71 -15.30 2.87 -6.19
CA THR A 71 -15.74 1.70 -6.94
C THR A 71 -15.69 1.93 -8.46
N GLU A 72 -15.98 3.14 -8.92
CA GLU A 72 -15.93 3.51 -10.34
C GLU A 72 -14.51 3.45 -10.89
N GLN A 73 -13.51 3.84 -10.09
CA GLN A 73 -12.10 3.75 -10.47
C GLN A 73 -11.64 2.30 -10.60
N VAL A 74 -12.09 1.43 -9.70
CA VAL A 74 -11.84 -0.02 -9.77
C VAL A 74 -12.49 -0.61 -11.02
N ARG A 75 -13.73 -0.22 -11.34
CA ARG A 75 -14.42 -0.66 -12.56
C ARG A 75 -13.62 -0.30 -13.82
N ILE A 76 -13.25 0.97 -13.97
CA ILE A 76 -12.46 1.45 -15.12
C ILE A 76 -11.13 0.70 -15.25
N PHE A 77 -10.45 0.45 -14.13
CA PHE A 77 -9.22 -0.32 -14.12
C PHE A 77 -9.43 -1.76 -14.61
N MET A 78 -10.47 -2.43 -14.11
CA MET A 78 -10.79 -3.80 -14.51
C MET A 78 -11.18 -3.89 -15.98
N ASP A 79 -11.96 -2.93 -16.49
CA ASP A 79 -12.38 -2.88 -17.89
C ASP A 79 -11.16 -2.73 -18.82
N LYS A 80 -10.22 -1.83 -18.49
CA LYS A 80 -8.97 -1.66 -19.25
C LYS A 80 -8.11 -2.93 -19.23
N ARG A 81 -7.95 -3.57 -18.07
CA ARG A 81 -7.19 -4.82 -17.96
C ARG A 81 -7.84 -5.99 -18.71
N GLY A 82 -9.16 -6.01 -18.79
CA GLY A 82 -9.89 -7.00 -19.57
C GLY A 82 -9.65 -6.88 -21.08
N LEU A 83 -9.38 -5.67 -21.59
CA LEU A 83 -8.99 -5.45 -22.99
C LEU A 83 -7.56 -5.91 -23.28
N GLU A 84 -6.63 -5.70 -22.34
CA GLU A 84 -5.21 -6.10 -22.47
C GLU A 84 -4.98 -7.61 -22.34
N SER A 85 -5.95 -8.36 -21.81
CA SER A 85 -5.84 -9.82 -21.59
C SER A 85 -6.44 -10.65 -22.74
N LYS A 86 -6.90 -9.99 -23.81
CA LYS A 86 -7.42 -10.65 -25.02
C LYS A 86 -6.33 -10.91 -26.04
#